data_AF-A0A2A5HX61-F1
#
_entry.id   AF-A0A2A5HX61-F1
#
_cell.length_a   1.000
_cell.length_b   1.000
_cell.length_c   1.000
_cell.angle_alpha   90.00
_cell.angle_beta   90.00
_cell.angle_gamma   90.00
#
_symmetry.space_group_name_H-M   'P 1'
#
loop_
_entity.id
_entity.type
_entity.pdbx_description
1 polymer ?
#
loop_
_entity_poly.entity_id
_entity_poly.type
_entity_poly.pdbx_seq_one_letter_code
_entity_poly.pdbx_strand_id
1 'polypeptide(L)'
;MAEHITEEDQIEALKQWWEQYQYYILVPVIVCILGYGGWSFWQNQQQAKASEASARYEELLGALEVTPGEALSDTAESSVRAIAADVITDYEGSLYADNSALILARLDVEDNAYDSAAAHLQAVVDKGANKAVKALATARLARVKLAQGKLSDALNLVNANTGTAFKSVYAEIRADILVAQGDALAAEMFYQEAIDSLIPAQQARRSIITLKKDGAKVLAASQGDTAATVTDSAAVETADSTDVESTEVDGIEVDAVAVEDAN
;
A
#
# COMPACT_ATOMS: atom_id res chain seq x y z
N MET A 1 -74.39 -23.77 -36.31
CA MET A 1 -74.23 -25.06 -35.60
C MET A 1 -72.92 -24.94 -34.85
N ALA A 2 -72.96 -24.80 -33.53
CA ALA A 2 -71.75 -24.84 -32.71
C ALA A 2 -71.34 -26.31 -32.65
N GLU A 3 -70.31 -26.66 -33.41
CA GLU A 3 -69.74 -27.99 -33.46
C GLU A 3 -69.07 -28.23 -32.11
N HIS A 4 -69.77 -28.93 -31.22
CA HIS A 4 -69.22 -29.37 -29.94
C HIS A 4 -68.18 -30.44 -30.25
N ILE A 5 -66.91 -30.02 -30.28
CA ILE A 5 -65.77 -30.93 -30.38
C ILE A 5 -65.89 -31.90 -29.21
N THR A 6 -66.09 -33.18 -29.51
CA THR A 6 -66.27 -34.21 -28.48
C THR A 6 -65.02 -34.30 -27.62
N GLU A 7 -65.18 -34.67 -26.35
CA GLU A 7 -64.05 -34.75 -25.41
C GLU A 7 -62.93 -35.68 -25.92
N GLU A 8 -63.27 -36.69 -26.72
CA GLU A 8 -62.33 -37.61 -27.36
C GLU A 8 -61.46 -36.94 -28.44
N ASP A 9 -62.06 -36.14 -29.32
CA ASP A 9 -61.33 -35.42 -30.38
C ASP A 9 -60.35 -34.38 -29.79
N GLN A 10 -60.71 -33.75 -28.67
CA GLN A 10 -59.83 -32.80 -27.98
C GLN A 10 -58.61 -33.49 -27.35
N ILE A 11 -58.80 -34.70 -26.80
CA ILE A 11 -57.71 -35.49 -26.21
C ILE A 11 -56.76 -35.97 -27.30
N GLU A 12 -57.27 -36.37 -28.46
CA GLU A 12 -56.44 -36.86 -29.57
C GLU A 12 -55.62 -35.75 -30.23
N ALA A 13 -56.21 -34.56 -30.38
CA ALA A 13 -55.50 -33.35 -30.83
C ALA A 13 -54.38 -32.94 -29.86
N LEU A 14 -54.62 -33.03 -28.54
CA LEU A 14 -53.60 -32.73 -27.53
C LEU A 14 -52.46 -33.75 -27.56
N LYS A 15 -52.77 -35.05 -27.75
CA LYS A 15 -51.78 -36.11 -27.90
C LYS A 15 -50.86 -35.89 -29.10
N GLN A 16 -51.43 -35.60 -30.27
CA GLN A 16 -50.64 -35.34 -31.47
C GLN A 16 -49.79 -34.07 -31.33
N TRP A 17 -50.34 -33.01 -30.74
CA TRP A 17 -49.58 -31.80 -30.44
C TRP A 17 -48.41 -32.11 -29.50
N TRP A 18 -48.63 -32.88 -28.44
CA TRP A 18 -47.57 -33.27 -27.53
C TRP A 18 -46.49 -34.10 -28.23
N GLU A 19 -46.86 -35.13 -29.00
CA GLU A 19 -45.87 -35.94 -29.73
C GLU A 19 -45.07 -35.13 -30.75
N GLN A 20 -45.70 -34.15 -31.40
CA GLN A 20 -45.06 -33.27 -32.38
C GLN A 20 -44.14 -32.23 -31.74
N TYR A 21 -44.50 -31.67 -30.59
CA TYR A 21 -43.78 -30.56 -29.96
C TYR A 21 -42.99 -30.92 -28.70
N GLN A 22 -43.05 -32.17 -28.21
CA GLN A 22 -42.36 -32.62 -27.00
C GLN A 22 -40.88 -32.27 -27.03
N TYR A 23 -40.18 -32.45 -28.16
CA TYR A 23 -38.75 -32.12 -28.24
C TYR A 23 -38.48 -30.62 -28.09
N TYR A 24 -39.33 -29.75 -28.64
CA TYR A 24 -39.19 -28.30 -28.52
C TYR A 24 -39.45 -27.79 -27.10
N ILE A 25 -40.19 -28.56 -26.29
CA ILE A 25 -40.45 -28.25 -24.86
C ILE A 25 -39.41 -28.93 -23.96
N LEU A 26 -39.08 -30.20 -24.18
CA LEU A 26 -38.16 -30.99 -23.35
C LEU A 26 -36.74 -30.46 -23.43
N VAL A 27 -36.24 -30.13 -24.63
CA VAL A 27 -34.86 -29.67 -24.81
C VAL A 27 -34.56 -28.41 -23.97
N PRO A 28 -35.32 -27.31 -24.05
CA PRO A 28 -35.05 -26.14 -23.21
C PRO A 28 -35.27 -26.42 -21.73
N VAL A 29 -36.23 -27.26 -21.35
CA VAL A 29 -36.44 -27.65 -19.94
C VAL A 29 -35.22 -28.39 -19.38
N ILE A 30 -34.68 -29.37 -20.12
CA ILE A 30 -33.47 -30.09 -19.74
C ILE A 30 -32.28 -29.14 -19.65
N VAL A 31 -32.12 -28.23 -20.62
CA VAL A 31 -31.05 -27.22 -20.62
C VAL A 31 -31.15 -26.32 -19.39
N CYS A 32 -32.36 -25.86 -19.03
CA CYS A 32 -32.60 -25.07 -17.83
C CYS A 32 -32.24 -25.84 -16.54
N ILE A 33 -32.62 -27.12 -16.45
CA ILE A 33 -32.31 -27.96 -15.28
C ILE A 33 -30.81 -28.18 -15.15
N LEU A 34 -30.12 -28.51 -16.24
CA LEU A 34 -28.67 -28.71 -16.25
C LEU A 34 -27.91 -27.42 -15.96
N GLY A 35 -28.36 -26.30 -16.55
CA GLY A 35 -27.78 -24.98 -16.30
C GLY A 35 -27.94 -24.55 -14.84
N TYR A 36 -29.15 -24.67 -14.29
CA TYR A 36 -29.43 -24.34 -12.90
C TYR A 36 -28.71 -25.29 -11.93
N GLY A 37 -28.72 -26.60 -12.20
CA GLY A 37 -28.02 -27.60 -11.38
C GLY A 37 -26.51 -27.37 -11.37
N GLY A 38 -25.91 -27.08 -12.53
CA GLY A 38 -24.50 -26.72 -12.64
C GLY A 38 -24.16 -25.45 -11.86
N TRP A 39 -24.97 -24.39 -12.03
CA TRP A 39 -24.80 -23.13 -11.28
C TRP A 39 -24.95 -23.33 -9.77
N SER A 40 -25.98 -24.05 -9.32
CA SER A 40 -26.23 -24.33 -7.91
C SER A 40 -25.12 -25.18 -7.29
N PHE A 41 -24.59 -26.17 -8.01
CA PHE A 41 -23.47 -26.98 -7.54
C PHE A 41 -22.20 -26.12 -7.36
N TRP A 42 -21.88 -25.28 -8.35
CA TRP A 42 -20.76 -24.35 -8.27
C TRP A 42 -20.91 -23.36 -7.11
N GLN A 43 -22.09 -22.77 -6.96
CA GLN A 43 -22.40 -21.83 -5.88
C GLN A 43 -22.26 -22.49 -4.50
N ASN A 44 -22.75 -23.73 -4.34
CA ASN A 44 -22.64 -24.47 -3.08
C ASN A 44 -21.18 -24.76 -2.73
N GLN A 45 -20.35 -25.14 -3.70
CA GLN A 45 -18.91 -25.34 -3.45
C GLN A 45 -18.21 -24.05 -3.06
N GLN A 46 -18.55 -22.92 -3.69
CA GLN A 46 -17.98 -21.64 -3.30
C GLN A 46 -18.39 -21.25 -1.87
N GLN A 47 -19.63 -21.53 -1.48
CA GLN A 47 -20.14 -21.24 -0.14
C GLN A 47 -19.53 -22.17 0.92
N ALA A 48 -19.37 -23.47 0.63
CA ALA A 48 -18.68 -24.41 1.51
C ALA A 48 -17.23 -23.99 1.75
N LYS A 49 -16.51 -23.63 0.69
CA LYS A 49 -15.12 -23.14 0.77
C LYS A 49 -15.02 -21.85 1.61
N ALA A 50 -15.97 -20.93 1.46
CA ALA A 50 -16.01 -19.72 2.28
C ALA A 50 -16.30 -20.02 3.76
N SER A 51 -17.17 -20.99 4.06
CA SER A 51 -17.45 -21.42 5.43
C SER A 51 -16.23 -22.04 6.11
N GLU A 52 -15.48 -22.88 5.38
CA GLU A 52 -14.26 -23.50 5.90
C GLU A 52 -13.15 -22.45 6.11
N ALA A 53 -12.99 -21.52 5.17
CA ALA A 53 -12.07 -20.39 5.31
C ALA A 53 -12.39 -19.54 6.55
N SER A 54 -13.67 -19.28 6.82
CA SER A 54 -14.10 -18.52 8.00
C SER A 54 -13.73 -19.25 9.28
N ALA A 55 -13.98 -20.56 9.37
CA ALA A 55 -13.64 -21.36 10.55
C ALA A 55 -12.13 -21.36 10.84
N ARG A 56 -11.30 -21.51 9.80
CA ARG A 56 -9.83 -21.42 9.93
C ARG A 56 -9.36 -20.02 10.30
N TYR A 57 -10.01 -18.99 9.78
CA TYR A 57 -9.70 -17.62 10.14
C TYR A 57 -10.14 -17.27 11.57
N GLU A 58 -11.23 -17.84 12.07
CA GLU A 58 -11.63 -17.72 13.48
C GLU A 58 -10.62 -18.42 14.39
N GLU A 59 -10.11 -19.59 14.01
CA GLU A 59 -9.00 -20.26 14.69
C GLU A 59 -7.75 -19.37 14.74
N LEU A 60 -7.40 -18.74 13.61
CA LEU A 60 -6.31 -17.77 13.54
C LEU A 60 -6.52 -16.62 14.52
N LEU A 61 -7.71 -16.00 14.52
CA LEU A 61 -8.02 -14.90 15.43
C LEU A 61 -7.99 -15.32 16.90
N GLY A 62 -8.44 -16.52 17.21
CA GLY A 62 -8.35 -17.10 18.56
C GLY A 62 -6.90 -17.29 19.00
N ALA A 63 -6.02 -17.73 18.09
CA ALA A 63 -4.59 -17.85 18.37
C ALA A 63 -3.88 -16.48 18.50
N LEU A 64 -4.48 -15.42 17.96
CA LEU A 64 -4.03 -14.03 18.14
C LEU A 64 -4.49 -13.41 19.47
N GLU A 65 -5.30 -14.09 20.29
CA GLU A 65 -5.73 -13.52 21.57
C GLU A 65 -4.52 -13.34 22.50
N VAL A 66 -4.21 -12.08 22.80
CA VAL A 66 -3.16 -11.71 23.75
C VAL A 66 -3.77 -10.88 24.87
N THR A 67 -3.30 -11.07 26.10
CA THR A 67 -3.58 -10.16 27.19
C THR A 67 -3.18 -8.73 26.76
N PRO A 68 -4.04 -7.72 26.97
CA PRO A 68 -3.69 -6.34 26.64
C PRO A 68 -2.37 -5.92 27.32
N GLY A 69 -1.35 -5.64 26.52
CA GLY A 69 -0.03 -5.19 26.99
C GLY A 69 1.07 -6.25 26.97
N GLU A 70 0.77 -7.49 26.58
CA GLU A 70 1.78 -8.55 26.39
C GLU A 70 2.04 -8.80 24.90
N ALA A 71 3.23 -9.31 24.57
CA ALA A 71 3.54 -9.85 23.25
C ALA A 71 3.04 -11.30 23.16
N LEU A 72 2.82 -11.81 21.95
CA LEU A 72 2.58 -13.24 21.74
C LEU A 72 3.76 -14.03 22.28
N SER A 73 3.49 -15.18 22.90
CA SER A 73 4.57 -16.14 23.14
C SER A 73 5.07 -16.69 21.81
N ASP A 74 6.35 -17.02 21.71
CA ASP A 74 6.95 -17.61 20.50
C ASP A 74 6.16 -18.82 19.98
N THR A 75 5.61 -19.63 20.90
CA THR A 75 4.77 -20.77 20.56
C THR A 75 3.44 -20.36 19.93
N ALA A 76 2.77 -19.35 20.48
CA ALA A 76 1.53 -18.82 19.92
C ALA A 76 1.77 -18.18 18.56
N GLU A 77 2.84 -17.40 18.43
CA GLU A 77 3.22 -16.77 17.16
C GLU A 77 3.52 -17.81 16.06
N SER A 78 4.25 -18.88 16.39
CA SER A 78 4.52 -19.96 15.42
C SER A 78 3.22 -20.63 14.94
N SER A 79 2.24 -20.82 15.84
CA SER A 79 0.94 -21.37 15.50
C SER A 79 0.14 -20.41 14.62
N VAL A 80 0.13 -19.12 14.95
CA VAL A 80 -0.52 -18.07 14.16
C VAL A 80 0.05 -18.03 12.75
N ARG A 81 1.38 -18.08 12.62
CA ARG A 81 2.07 -18.07 11.33
C ARG A 81 1.71 -19.29 10.48
N ALA A 82 1.65 -20.48 11.08
CA ALA A 82 1.26 -21.70 10.40
C ALA A 82 -0.20 -21.63 9.89
N ILE A 83 -1.14 -21.28 10.77
CA ILE A 83 -2.56 -21.19 10.39
C ILE A 83 -2.76 -20.12 9.30
N ALA A 84 -2.11 -18.97 9.40
CA ALA A 84 -2.21 -17.92 8.39
C ALA A 84 -1.66 -18.38 7.04
N ALA A 85 -0.53 -19.10 7.01
CA ALA A 85 0.04 -19.65 5.78
C ALA A 85 -0.90 -20.68 5.12
N ASP A 86 -1.53 -21.55 5.91
CA ASP A 86 -2.53 -22.50 5.43
C ASP A 86 -3.74 -21.75 4.84
N VAL A 87 -4.26 -20.72 5.53
CA VAL A 87 -5.40 -19.93 5.04
C VAL A 87 -5.07 -19.23 3.71
N ILE A 88 -3.86 -18.67 3.58
CA ILE A 88 -3.42 -18.01 2.35
C ILE A 88 -3.35 -19.01 1.19
N THR A 89 -2.82 -20.20 1.44
CA THR A 89 -2.59 -21.23 0.41
C THR A 89 -3.90 -21.89 -0.02
N ASP A 90 -4.75 -22.29 0.93
CA ASP A 90 -5.96 -23.07 0.65
C ASP A 90 -7.11 -22.19 0.14
N TYR A 91 -7.13 -20.92 0.54
CA TYR A 91 -8.22 -19.97 0.24
C TYR A 91 -7.74 -18.73 -0.52
N GLU A 92 -6.76 -18.88 -1.42
CA GLU A 92 -6.26 -17.80 -2.28
C GLU A 92 -7.41 -17.04 -2.97
N GLY A 93 -7.29 -15.71 -3.02
CA GLY A 93 -8.30 -14.81 -3.60
C GLY A 93 -9.50 -14.53 -2.69
N SER A 94 -9.59 -15.16 -1.52
CA SER A 94 -10.57 -14.81 -0.50
C SER A 94 -10.11 -13.63 0.35
N LEU A 95 -11.08 -12.91 0.93
CA LEU A 95 -10.80 -11.85 1.90
C LEU A 95 -10.09 -12.39 3.16
N TYR A 96 -10.30 -13.67 3.50
CA TYR A 96 -9.64 -14.32 4.62
C TYR A 96 -8.15 -14.54 4.37
N ALA A 97 -7.78 -14.97 3.16
CA ALA A 97 -6.38 -15.06 2.73
C ALA A 97 -5.69 -13.70 2.76
N ASP A 98 -6.34 -12.66 2.24
CA ASP A 98 -5.77 -11.31 2.28
C ASP A 98 -5.52 -10.83 3.71
N ASN A 99 -6.51 -10.96 4.61
CA ASN A 99 -6.34 -10.55 6.00
C ASN A 99 -5.27 -11.37 6.73
N SER A 100 -5.17 -12.67 6.43
CA SER A 100 -4.11 -13.53 6.97
C SER A 100 -2.73 -13.07 6.52
N ALA A 101 -2.57 -12.71 5.25
CA ALA A 101 -1.32 -12.12 4.74
C ALA A 101 -1.01 -10.76 5.39
N LEU A 102 -2.04 -9.93 5.65
CA LEU A 102 -1.88 -8.68 6.39
C LEU A 102 -1.46 -8.90 7.86
N ILE A 103 -1.87 -9.99 8.48
CA ILE A 103 -1.45 -10.40 9.83
C ILE A 103 0.01 -10.87 9.81
N LEU A 104 0.38 -11.76 8.89
CA LEU A 104 1.78 -12.19 8.73
C LEU A 104 2.71 -11.01 8.51
N ALA A 105 2.34 -10.08 7.63
CA ALA A 105 3.12 -8.88 7.39
C ALA A 105 3.28 -8.00 8.63
N ARG A 106 2.31 -7.99 9.55
CA ARG A 106 2.42 -7.27 10.81
C ARG A 106 3.44 -7.94 11.72
N LEU A 107 3.34 -9.26 11.91
CA LEU A 107 4.29 -10.03 12.73
C LEU A 107 5.72 -9.89 12.19
N ASP A 108 5.88 -9.97 10.86
CA ASP A 108 7.17 -9.73 10.21
C ASP A 108 7.74 -8.33 10.49
N VAL A 109 6.89 -7.29 10.57
CA VAL A 109 7.34 -5.93 10.93
C VAL A 109 7.75 -5.87 12.40
N GLU A 110 7.00 -6.53 13.30
CA GLU A 110 7.31 -6.61 14.73
C GLU A 110 8.68 -7.31 14.95
N ASP A 111 9.00 -8.30 14.11
CA ASP A 111 10.29 -9.00 14.09
C ASP A 111 11.41 -8.26 13.32
N ASN A 112 11.14 -7.07 12.78
CA ASN A 112 12.02 -6.33 11.88
C ASN A 112 12.38 -7.08 10.57
N ALA A 113 11.65 -8.13 10.22
CA ALA A 113 11.74 -8.89 8.98
C ALA A 113 11.05 -8.16 7.81
N TYR A 114 11.51 -6.95 7.49
CA TYR A 114 10.83 -6.07 6.54
C TYR A 114 10.70 -6.65 5.11
N ASP A 115 11.63 -7.50 4.67
CA ASP A 115 11.54 -8.11 3.33
C ASP A 115 10.40 -9.13 3.25
N SER A 116 10.21 -9.96 4.28
CA SER A 116 9.05 -10.87 4.39
C SER A 116 7.74 -10.09 4.46
N ALA A 117 7.70 -9.04 5.29
CA ALA A 117 6.53 -8.17 5.38
C ALA A 117 6.16 -7.55 4.02
N ALA A 118 7.17 -7.07 3.28
CA ALA A 118 6.98 -6.51 1.96
C ALA A 118 6.45 -7.55 0.96
N ALA A 119 6.92 -8.79 1.02
CA ALA A 119 6.46 -9.87 0.16
C ALA A 119 4.99 -10.21 0.40
N HIS A 120 4.58 -10.38 1.66
CA HIS A 120 3.18 -10.62 2.04
C HIS A 120 2.26 -9.47 1.60
N LEU A 121 2.67 -8.22 1.82
CA LEU A 121 1.89 -7.05 1.42
C LEU A 121 1.81 -6.89 -0.09
N GLN A 122 2.89 -7.15 -0.82
CA GLN A 122 2.93 -7.08 -2.28
C GLN A 122 1.95 -8.09 -2.89
N ALA A 123 1.91 -9.32 -2.36
CA ALA A 123 0.96 -10.34 -2.82
C ALA A 123 -0.50 -9.85 -2.70
N VAL A 124 -0.85 -9.17 -1.61
CA VAL A 124 -2.21 -8.60 -1.42
C VAL A 124 -2.46 -7.41 -2.37
N VAL A 125 -1.47 -6.56 -2.62
CA VAL A 125 -1.60 -5.48 -3.63
C VAL A 125 -1.92 -6.06 -5.01
N ASP A 126 -1.21 -7.11 -5.39
CA ASP A 126 -1.32 -7.72 -6.71
C ASP A 126 -2.62 -8.52 -6.87
N LYS A 127 -2.98 -9.34 -5.86
CA LYS A 127 -4.05 -10.34 -5.97
C LYS A 127 -5.25 -10.12 -5.06
N GLY A 128 -5.24 -9.08 -4.22
CA GLY A 128 -6.28 -8.88 -3.20
C GLY A 128 -7.71 -8.85 -3.74
N ALA A 129 -8.64 -9.40 -2.94
CA ALA A 129 -10.03 -9.66 -3.29
C ALA A 129 -10.82 -8.39 -3.63
N ASN A 130 -10.45 -7.23 -3.07
CA ASN A 130 -11.14 -5.97 -3.36
C ASN A 130 -10.22 -4.74 -3.29
N LYS A 131 -10.70 -3.63 -3.87
CA LYS A 131 -9.95 -2.37 -3.95
C LYS A 131 -9.58 -1.78 -2.60
N ALA A 132 -10.41 -1.95 -1.57
CA ALA A 132 -10.17 -1.37 -0.25
C ALA A 132 -9.01 -2.08 0.47
N VAL A 133 -8.98 -3.41 0.39
CA VAL A 133 -7.92 -4.25 0.96
C VAL A 133 -6.60 -4.02 0.22
N LYS A 134 -6.65 -3.96 -1.12
CA LYS A 134 -5.47 -3.56 -1.93
C LYS A 134 -4.94 -2.20 -1.50
N ALA A 135 -5.83 -1.20 -1.33
CA ALA A 135 -5.41 0.14 -0.91
C ALA A 135 -4.78 0.15 0.49
N LEU A 136 -5.35 -0.61 1.43
CA LEU A 136 -4.78 -0.78 2.76
C LEU A 136 -3.40 -1.47 2.70
N ALA A 137 -3.26 -2.53 1.91
CA ALA A 137 -2.00 -3.23 1.71
C ALA A 137 -0.95 -2.31 1.08
N THR A 138 -1.32 -1.49 0.08
CA THR A 138 -0.43 -0.47 -0.52
C THR A 138 0.04 0.55 0.51
N ALA A 139 -0.83 1.05 1.38
CA ALA A 139 -0.45 1.98 2.45
C ALA A 139 0.59 1.36 3.39
N ARG A 140 0.34 0.11 3.82
CA ARG A 140 1.25 -0.61 4.70
C ARG A 140 2.57 -0.93 4.01
N LEU A 141 2.52 -1.36 2.74
CA LEU A 141 3.71 -1.66 1.94
C LEU A 141 4.58 -0.43 1.78
N ALA A 142 4.01 0.74 1.51
CA ALA A 142 4.76 1.99 1.40
C ALA A 142 5.48 2.32 2.71
N ARG A 143 4.86 2.10 3.87
CA ARG A 143 5.51 2.28 5.18
C ARG A 143 6.64 1.28 5.41
N VAL A 144 6.47 0.02 5.01
CA VAL A 144 7.54 -0.98 5.07
C VAL A 144 8.69 -0.57 4.16
N LYS A 145 8.42 -0.16 2.92
CA LYS A 145 9.45 0.34 1.98
C LYS A 145 10.17 1.58 2.51
N LEU A 146 9.46 2.48 3.17
CA LEU A 146 10.03 3.62 3.89
C LEU A 146 10.99 3.14 4.99
N ALA A 147 10.57 2.19 5.84
CA ALA A 147 11.43 1.61 6.88
C ALA A 147 12.66 0.88 6.30
N GLN A 148 12.54 0.30 5.11
CA GLN A 148 13.66 -0.30 4.36
C GLN A 148 14.60 0.74 3.71
N GLY A 149 14.30 2.04 3.79
CA GLY A 149 15.03 3.09 3.07
C GLY A 149 14.78 3.11 1.55
N LYS A 150 13.83 2.32 1.05
CA LYS A 150 13.44 2.27 -0.37
C LYS A 150 12.46 3.41 -0.69
N LEU A 151 12.92 4.66 -0.54
CA LEU A 151 12.08 5.86 -0.56
C LEU A 151 11.36 6.06 -1.90
N SER A 152 12.05 5.85 -3.03
CA SER A 152 11.45 6.00 -4.36
C SER A 152 10.35 4.98 -4.62
N ASP A 153 10.56 3.73 -4.22
CA ASP A 153 9.55 2.67 -4.33
C ASP A 153 8.32 2.98 -3.47
N ALA A 154 8.56 3.42 -2.23
CA ALA A 154 7.51 3.82 -1.30
C ALA A 154 6.65 4.97 -1.87
N LEU A 155 7.31 5.97 -2.46
CA LEU A 155 6.64 7.15 -3.03
C LEU A 155 5.78 6.78 -4.24
N ASN A 156 6.29 5.90 -5.11
CA ASN A 156 5.56 5.42 -6.27
C ASN A 156 4.25 4.72 -5.89
N LEU A 157 4.26 3.91 -4.81
CA LEU A 157 3.08 3.21 -4.33
C LEU A 157 1.95 4.16 -3.91
N VAL A 158 2.26 5.25 -3.20
CA VAL A 158 1.27 6.20 -2.69
C VAL A 158 0.94 7.33 -3.67
N ASN A 159 1.69 7.47 -4.76
CA ASN A 159 1.36 8.37 -5.86
C ASN A 159 0.33 7.78 -6.82
N ALA A 160 0.32 6.45 -6.97
CA ALA A 160 -0.52 5.78 -7.95
C ALA A 160 -2.01 5.71 -7.58
N ASN A 161 -2.41 5.95 -6.33
CA ASN A 161 -3.75 5.60 -5.86
C ASN A 161 -4.58 6.85 -5.44
N THR A 162 -5.75 6.98 -6.07
CA THR A 162 -6.63 8.16 -6.04
C THR A 162 -7.95 7.94 -5.30
N GLY A 163 -8.12 6.80 -4.62
CA GLY A 163 -9.35 6.49 -3.88
C GLY A 163 -9.59 7.45 -2.71
N THR A 164 -10.83 7.96 -2.58
CA THR A 164 -11.19 8.97 -1.56
C THR A 164 -11.02 8.47 -0.12
N ALA A 165 -11.31 7.19 0.14
CA ALA A 165 -11.31 6.62 1.50
C ALA A 165 -9.90 6.55 2.15
N PHE A 166 -8.84 6.45 1.35
CA PHE A 166 -7.45 6.34 1.83
C PHE A 166 -6.63 7.60 1.57
N LYS A 167 -7.26 8.67 1.04
CA LYS A 167 -6.59 9.90 0.67
C LYS A 167 -5.77 10.50 1.82
N SER A 168 -6.37 10.59 3.02
CA SER A 168 -5.67 11.07 4.21
C SER A 168 -4.43 10.23 4.55
N VAL A 169 -4.57 8.90 4.52
CA VAL A 169 -3.49 7.96 4.86
C VAL A 169 -2.34 8.03 3.85
N TYR A 170 -2.64 8.12 2.55
CA TYR A 170 -1.60 8.24 1.54
C TYR A 170 -0.91 9.59 1.54
N ALA A 171 -1.64 10.68 1.75
CA ALA A 171 -1.03 12.00 1.89
C ALA A 171 -0.07 12.05 3.09
N GLU A 172 -0.45 11.45 4.22
CA GLU A 172 0.42 11.35 5.38
C GLU A 172 1.68 10.52 5.08
N ILE A 173 1.55 9.35 4.43
CA ILE A 173 2.71 8.51 4.08
C ILE A 173 3.61 9.23 3.07
N ARG A 174 3.03 9.95 2.11
CA ARG A 174 3.81 10.75 1.15
C ARG A 174 4.62 11.83 1.87
N ALA A 175 4.01 12.51 2.83
CA ALA A 175 4.71 13.49 3.67
C ALA A 175 5.83 12.83 4.49
N ASP A 176 5.58 11.66 5.09
CA ASP A 176 6.61 10.91 5.83
C ASP A 176 7.81 10.56 4.94
N ILE A 177 7.55 10.13 3.71
CA ILE A 177 8.59 9.81 2.73
C ILE A 177 9.38 11.06 2.33
N LEU A 178 8.71 12.20 2.11
CA LEU A 178 9.36 13.46 1.76
C LEU A 178 10.25 13.99 2.89
N VAL A 179 9.81 13.88 4.14
CA VAL A 179 10.66 14.18 5.31
C VAL A 179 11.89 13.29 5.30
N ALA A 180 11.75 11.99 5.04
CA ALA A 180 12.88 11.06 4.95
C ALA A 180 13.81 11.33 3.75
N GLN A 181 13.31 11.92 2.67
CA GLN A 181 14.10 12.39 1.53
C GLN A 181 14.81 13.73 1.80
N GLY A 182 14.52 14.38 2.92
CA GLY A 182 15.06 15.69 3.28
C GLY A 182 14.20 16.87 2.81
N ASP A 183 13.11 16.63 2.06
CA ASP A 183 12.20 17.68 1.59
C ASP A 183 11.07 17.94 2.60
N ALA A 184 11.46 18.45 3.76
CA ALA A 184 10.53 18.74 4.86
C ALA A 184 9.55 19.89 4.51
N LEU A 185 9.94 20.78 3.60
CA LEU A 185 9.08 21.88 3.15
C LEU A 185 7.92 21.36 2.29
N ALA A 186 8.19 20.49 1.31
CA ALA A 186 7.12 19.87 0.53
C ALA A 186 6.25 18.94 1.39
N ALA A 187 6.82 18.29 2.41
CA ALA A 187 6.07 17.42 3.32
C ALA A 187 4.94 18.16 4.06
N GLU A 188 5.10 19.44 4.41
CA GLU A 188 4.06 20.22 5.09
C GLU A 188 2.74 20.23 4.31
N MET A 189 2.82 20.46 2.99
CA MET A 189 1.64 20.51 2.13
C MET A 189 0.87 19.19 2.15
N PHE A 190 1.58 18.06 2.12
CA PHE A 190 0.95 16.75 2.15
C PHE A 190 0.42 16.35 3.53
N TYR A 191 1.04 16.81 4.61
CA TYR A 191 0.43 16.66 5.95
C TYR A 191 -0.85 17.49 6.08
N GLN A 192 -0.88 18.70 5.49
CA GLN A 192 -2.09 19.51 5.47
C GLN A 192 -3.19 18.82 4.65
N GLU A 193 -2.87 18.30 3.45
CA GLU A 193 -3.80 17.50 2.65
C GLU A 193 -4.31 16.28 3.42
N ALA A 194 -3.45 15.62 4.21
CA ALA A 194 -3.82 14.50 5.04
C ALA A 194 -4.87 14.89 6.09
N ILE A 195 -4.70 16.04 6.75
CA ILE A 195 -5.66 16.58 7.74
C ILE A 195 -6.98 16.95 7.07
N ASP A 196 -6.93 17.64 5.92
CA ASP A 196 -8.12 18.11 5.21
C ASP A 196 -8.93 16.96 4.62
N SER A 197 -8.28 15.83 4.36
CA SER A 197 -8.90 14.61 3.82
C SER A 197 -9.38 13.63 4.91
N LEU A 198 -9.33 14.00 6.20
CA LEU A 198 -9.80 13.13 7.30
C LEU A 198 -11.31 12.95 7.27
N ILE A 199 -11.76 11.69 7.22
CA ILE A 199 -13.17 11.33 7.42
C ILE A 199 -13.53 11.31 8.91
N PRO A 200 -14.83 11.35 9.30
CA PRO A 200 -15.24 11.35 10.71
C PRO A 200 -14.63 10.22 11.55
N ALA A 201 -14.53 9.00 11.00
CA ALA A 201 -13.92 7.84 11.67
C ALA A 201 -12.41 7.99 11.96
N GLN A 202 -11.73 8.95 11.31
CA GLN A 202 -10.28 9.14 11.41
C GLN A 202 -9.90 10.38 12.23
N GLN A 203 -10.87 11.14 12.77
CA GLN A 203 -10.59 12.42 13.44
C GLN A 203 -9.64 12.30 14.64
N ALA A 204 -9.62 11.16 15.32
CA ALA A 204 -8.65 10.87 16.38
C ALA A 204 -7.18 10.95 15.91
N ARG A 205 -6.92 10.79 14.60
CA ARG A 205 -5.57 10.89 14.01
C ARG A 205 -5.13 12.32 13.73
N ARG A 206 -6.02 13.31 13.83
CA ARG A 206 -5.69 14.71 13.52
C ARG A 206 -4.55 15.23 14.38
N SER A 207 -4.55 14.90 15.67
CA SER A 207 -3.51 15.34 16.62
C SER A 207 -2.13 14.85 16.22
N ILE A 208 -2.00 13.56 15.89
CA ILE A 208 -0.71 12.98 15.49
C ILE A 208 -0.22 13.53 14.14
N ILE A 209 -1.11 13.73 13.16
CA ILE A 209 -0.71 14.31 11.86
C ILE A 209 -0.30 15.78 12.03
N THR A 210 -0.99 16.53 12.89
CA THR A 210 -0.62 17.92 13.19
C THR A 210 0.75 18.00 13.85
N LEU A 211 1.03 17.12 14.82
CA LEU A 211 2.35 17.05 15.46
C LEU A 211 3.46 16.75 14.45
N LYS A 212 3.22 15.81 13.52
CA LYS A 212 4.18 15.47 12.44
C LYS A 212 4.40 16.65 11.49
N LYS A 213 3.33 17.36 11.12
CA LYS A 213 3.39 18.59 10.33
C LYS A 213 4.27 19.65 10.99
N ASP A 214 4.04 19.90 12.28
CA ASP A 214 4.79 20.89 13.04
C ASP A 214 6.26 20.49 13.18
N GLY A 215 6.53 19.19 13.38
CA GLY A 215 7.89 18.65 13.34
C GLY A 215 8.59 18.87 12.00
N ALA A 216 7.89 18.67 10.88
CA ALA A 216 8.44 18.95 9.54
C ALA A 216 8.78 20.43 9.34
N LYS A 217 7.98 21.36 9.88
CA LYS A 217 8.31 22.80 9.86
C LYS A 217 9.61 23.12 10.57
N VAL A 218 9.81 22.53 11.76
CA VAL A 218 11.03 22.73 12.53
C VAL A 218 12.24 22.19 11.78
N LEU A 219 12.11 21.00 11.15
CA LEU A 219 13.16 20.44 10.31
C LEU A 219 13.47 21.34 9.11
N ALA A 220 12.45 21.84 8.39
CA ALA A 220 12.64 22.74 7.26
C ALA A 220 13.33 24.06 7.67
N ALA A 221 12.94 24.64 8.82
CA ALA A 221 13.58 25.84 9.34
C ALA A 221 15.07 25.62 9.66
N SER A 222 15.43 24.48 10.26
CA SER A 222 16.82 24.13 10.56
C SER A 222 17.68 23.96 9.30
N GLN A 223 17.10 23.43 8.22
CA GLN A 223 17.80 23.28 6.93
C GLN A 223 18.04 24.64 6.27
N GLY A 224 17.07 25.56 6.36
CA GLY A 224 17.22 26.94 5.86
C GLY A 224 18.28 27.74 6.61
N ASP A 225 18.34 27.60 7.94
CA ASP A 225 19.31 28.31 8.79
C ASP A 225 20.75 27.80 8.57
N THR A 226 20.90 26.49 8.35
CA THR A 226 22.20 25.88 7.98
C THR A 226 22.68 26.39 6.63
N ALA A 227 21.79 26.52 5.64
CA ALA A 227 22.14 27.06 4.33
C ALA A 227 22.57 28.54 4.41
N ALA A 228 21.90 29.35 5.22
CA ALA A 228 22.25 30.76 5.44
C ALA A 228 23.61 30.92 6.15
N THR A 229 23.91 30.06 7.13
CA THR A 229 25.17 30.11 7.89
C THR A 229 26.38 29.69 7.05
N VAL A 230 26.22 28.70 6.15
CA VAL A 230 27.29 28.29 5.21
C VAL A 230 27.60 29.38 4.19
N THR A 231 26.59 30.10 3.71
CA THR A 231 26.80 31.24 2.80
C THR A 231 27.48 32.44 3.47
N ASP A 232 27.23 32.68 4.76
CA ASP A 232 27.89 33.76 5.50
C ASP A 232 29.36 33.43 5.82
N SER A 233 29.66 32.19 6.20
CA SER A 233 31.04 31.73 6.43
C SER A 233 31.89 31.76 5.14
N ALA A 234 31.32 31.44 3.99
CA ALA A 234 32.02 31.51 2.70
C ALA A 234 32.28 32.97 2.26
N ALA A 235 31.41 33.91 2.61
CA ALA A 235 31.61 35.33 2.33
C ALA A 235 32.74 35.95 3.17
N VAL A 236 32.88 35.52 4.43
CA VAL A 236 33.97 35.97 5.33
C VAL A 236 35.33 35.45 4.86
N GLU A 237 35.42 34.20 4.38
CA GLU A 237 36.69 33.62 3.89
C GLU A 237 37.17 34.26 2.56
N THR A 238 36.25 34.76 1.72
CA THR A 238 36.63 35.52 0.51
C THR A 238 37.09 36.95 0.78
N ALA A 239 36.72 37.55 1.93
CA ALA A 239 37.09 38.91 2.28
C ALA A 239 38.49 39.03 2.93
N ASP A 240 39.01 37.95 3.52
CA ASP A 240 40.31 37.93 4.21
C ASP A 240 41.53 37.75 3.26
N SER A 241 41.28 37.49 1.96
CA SER A 241 42.36 37.28 0.97
C SER A 241 42.76 38.50 0.13
N THR A 242 42.18 39.68 0.40
CA THR A 242 42.45 40.90 -0.40
C THR A 242 43.47 41.88 0.18
N ASP A 243 44.03 41.66 1.37
CA ASP A 243 44.93 42.61 2.04
C ASP A 243 46.33 42.05 2.31
N VAL A 244 47.04 41.54 1.29
CA VAL A 244 48.51 41.56 1.30
C VAL A 244 49.02 41.74 -0.13
N GLU A 245 49.51 42.93 -0.45
CA GLU A 245 50.83 43.17 -1.08
C GLU A 245 50.86 44.53 -1.81
N SER A 246 51.17 45.59 -1.05
CA SER A 246 51.75 46.80 -1.60
C SER A 246 52.72 47.41 -0.57
N THR A 247 53.96 46.96 -0.60
CA THR A 247 55.08 47.71 0.01
C THR A 247 56.13 47.98 -1.05
N GLU A 248 55.98 49.17 -1.61
CA GLU A 248 56.98 50.03 -2.22
C GLU A 248 58.33 49.93 -1.49
N VAL A 249 59.40 49.58 -2.22
CA VAL A 249 60.79 49.73 -1.75
C VAL A 249 61.49 50.68 -2.71
N ASP A 250 61.69 51.89 -2.19
CA ASP A 250 62.44 52.99 -2.78
C ASP A 250 63.96 52.70 -2.73
N GLY A 251 64.68 53.38 -3.61
CA GLY A 251 65.94 52.94 -4.22
C GLY A 251 67.18 52.80 -3.35
N ILE A 252 68.08 51.96 -3.86
CA ILE A 252 69.54 52.05 -3.63
C ILE A 252 70.23 51.80 -4.98
N GLU A 253 70.80 52.86 -5.55
CA GLU A 253 71.86 52.76 -6.57
C GLU A 253 73.15 52.24 -5.92
N VAL A 254 73.74 51.17 -6.45
CA VAL A 254 75.20 51.01 -6.47
C VAL A 254 75.65 50.23 -7.71
N ASP A 255 76.41 50.94 -8.54
CA ASP A 255 77.49 50.57 -9.47
C ASP A 255 77.53 49.24 -10.26
N ALA A 256 77.88 49.45 -11.53
CA ALA A 256 78.23 48.48 -12.55
C ALA A 256 79.54 47.72 -12.27
N VAL A 257 79.56 46.41 -12.58
CA VAL A 257 80.72 45.70 -13.16
C VAL A 257 80.22 44.54 -14.05
N ALA A 258 80.33 44.74 -15.35
CA ALA A 258 80.96 43.87 -16.34
C ALA A 258 81.02 42.32 -16.16
N VAL A 259 80.56 41.63 -17.22
CA VAL A 259 81.36 40.70 -18.08
C VAL A 259 81.21 39.17 -17.93
N GLU A 260 80.97 38.58 -19.11
CA GLU A 260 81.32 37.25 -19.67
C GLU A 260 80.58 35.95 -19.27
N ASP A 261 79.93 35.39 -20.32
CA ASP A 261 80.11 34.05 -20.88
C ASP A 261 80.13 32.82 -19.96
N ALA A 262 79.18 31.90 -20.16
CA ALA A 262 79.38 30.79 -21.11
C ALA A 262 78.33 29.67 -20.94
N ASN A 263 77.79 29.28 -22.10
CA ASN A 263 77.22 27.97 -22.48
C ASN A 263 75.79 27.60 -22.06
#